data_AF-A0AAP6CZM3-F1
#
_entry.id   AF-A0AAP6CZM3-F1
#
_cell.length_a   1.000
_cell.length_b   1.000
_cell.length_c   1.000
_cell.angle_alpha   90.00
_cell.angle_beta   90.00
_cell.angle_gamma   90.00
#
_symmetry.space_group_name_H-M   'P 1'
#
loop_
_entity.id
_entity.type
_entity.pdbx_description
1 polymer ?
#
loop_
_entity_poly.entity_id
_entity_poly.type
_entity_poly.pdbx_seq_one_letter_code
_entity_poly.pdbx_strand_id
1 'polypeptide(L)'
;LKALPELVKDLNNSQPGANLTISIAFTKSFWQHLNIDAPEELIDFPQLGEGDIIAPTTDVDVLIHCHSTRHDLHFYVLRKFLTDIAEDVTVVDETYGYRYLDARDMTDFIDGTENPKGDARADVALVKDGPYAGGSYVMVQRFEHNLPAWNRLNIKAQEKVIGRTKPDSVELEDVPAASHVGRVDIKEEGKGLKIVRHSLPYGTVTGAHGLLFISYCNTLHNIKVMLESMYGVTDGKTDQLLRFTKAVTGAYFFAPSQEMLAELAIK
;
A
#
# COMPACT_ATOMS: atom_id res chain seq x y z
N LEU A 1 -17.42 -7.50 9.43
CA LEU A 1 -16.67 -6.33 8.91
C LEU A 1 -17.21 -5.01 9.43
N LYS A 2 -18.49 -4.67 9.20
CA LYS A 2 -19.10 -3.37 9.61
C LYS A 2 -19.04 -3.03 11.11
N ALA A 3 -18.86 -4.02 11.99
CA ALA A 3 -18.73 -3.79 13.44
C ALA A 3 -17.33 -3.31 13.86
N LEU A 4 -16.32 -3.43 13.00
CA LEU A 4 -14.94 -3.10 13.33
C LEU A 4 -14.71 -1.61 13.67
N PRO A 5 -15.33 -0.62 12.98
CA PRO A 5 -15.19 0.79 13.36
C PRO A 5 -15.64 1.08 14.79
N GLU A 6 -16.75 0.48 15.24
CA GLU A 6 -17.23 0.67 16.63
C GLU A 6 -16.28 -0.01 17.63
N LEU A 7 -15.77 -1.22 17.33
CA LEU A 7 -14.75 -1.86 18.15
C LEU A 7 -13.49 -0.99 18.31
N VAL A 8 -13.03 -0.36 17.23
CA VAL A 8 -11.87 0.54 17.26
C VAL A 8 -12.15 1.79 18.10
N LYS A 9 -13.35 2.36 17.99
CA LYS A 9 -13.78 3.50 18.79
C LYS A 9 -13.81 3.17 20.28
N ASP A 10 -14.36 2.02 20.67
CA ASP A 10 -14.38 1.54 22.06
C ASP A 10 -12.96 1.29 22.60
N LEU A 11 -12.08 0.74 21.77
CA LEU A 11 -10.67 0.56 22.14
C LEU A 11 -9.96 1.90 22.34
N ASN A 12 -10.19 2.90 21.50
CA ASN A 12 -9.62 4.23 21.69
C ASN A 12 -10.14 4.93 22.95
N ASN A 13 -11.42 4.73 23.30
CA ASN A 13 -12.00 5.25 24.55
C ASN A 13 -11.34 4.62 25.79
N SER A 14 -11.05 3.32 25.74
CA SER A 14 -10.46 2.57 26.86
C SER A 14 -8.92 2.58 26.89
N GLN A 15 -8.27 2.93 25.78
CA GLN A 15 -6.81 2.98 25.63
C GLN A 15 -6.35 4.35 25.11
N PRO A 16 -6.40 5.42 25.94
CA PRO A 16 -6.00 6.76 25.53
C PRO A 16 -4.58 6.80 24.95
N GLY A 17 -4.41 7.51 23.83
CA GLY A 17 -3.13 7.64 23.13
C GLY A 17 -2.78 6.48 22.18
N ALA A 18 -3.62 5.44 22.12
CA ALA A 18 -3.47 4.36 21.14
C ALA A 18 -3.55 4.87 19.69
N ASN A 19 -4.42 5.85 19.42
CA ASN A 19 -4.67 6.38 18.09
C ASN A 19 -4.91 5.26 17.07
N LEU A 20 -5.70 4.25 17.47
CA LEU A 20 -6.02 3.11 16.63
C LEU A 20 -6.97 3.55 15.52
N THR A 21 -6.65 3.16 14.31
CA THR A 21 -7.42 3.48 13.10
C THR A 21 -7.62 2.22 12.29
N ILE A 22 -8.67 2.21 11.48
CA ILE A 22 -8.99 1.09 10.59
C ILE A 22 -9.58 1.60 9.27
N SER A 23 -9.23 0.92 8.19
CA SER A 23 -9.84 1.03 6.87
C SER A 23 -10.18 -0.40 6.40
N ILE A 24 -11.38 -0.56 5.86
CA ILE A 24 -11.85 -1.81 5.27
C ILE A 24 -12.05 -1.53 3.79
N ALA A 25 -11.50 -2.38 2.93
CA ALA A 25 -11.59 -2.24 1.49
C ALA A 25 -11.95 -3.57 0.84
N PHE A 26 -12.58 -3.50 -0.34
CA PHE A 26 -13.10 -4.67 -1.06
C PHE A 26 -12.54 -4.69 -2.49
N THR A 27 -12.21 -5.88 -2.99
CA THR A 27 -11.77 -6.06 -4.38
C THR A 27 -12.94 -5.95 -5.36
N LYS A 28 -12.63 -5.86 -6.66
CA LYS A 28 -13.64 -5.83 -7.72
C LYS A 28 -14.49 -7.11 -7.71
N SER A 29 -13.89 -8.28 -7.57
CA SER A 29 -14.59 -9.57 -7.50
C SER A 29 -15.63 -9.56 -6.37
N PHE A 30 -15.22 -9.24 -5.14
CA PHE A 30 -16.12 -9.22 -3.99
C PHE A 30 -17.22 -8.17 -4.13
N TRP A 31 -16.90 -7.00 -4.71
CA TRP A 31 -17.87 -5.92 -4.88
C TRP A 31 -19.09 -6.33 -5.71
N GLN A 32 -18.96 -7.29 -6.63
CA GLN A 32 -20.08 -7.76 -7.46
C GLN A 32 -21.23 -8.36 -6.64
N HIS A 33 -20.93 -8.82 -5.42
CA HIS A 33 -21.89 -9.36 -4.46
C HIS A 33 -22.59 -8.30 -3.61
N LEU A 34 -22.23 -7.01 -3.74
CA LEU A 34 -22.76 -5.93 -2.90
C LEU A 34 -23.92 -5.18 -3.58
N ASN A 35 -24.88 -4.70 -2.79
CA ASN A 35 -26.07 -3.97 -3.24
C ASN A 35 -25.80 -2.61 -3.91
N ILE A 36 -24.58 -2.07 -3.78
CA ILE A 36 -24.15 -0.81 -4.42
C ILE A 36 -23.17 -1.17 -5.54
N ASP A 37 -23.34 -0.55 -6.70
CA ASP A 37 -22.43 -0.75 -7.83
C ASP A 37 -20.98 -0.39 -7.47
N ALA A 38 -20.03 -1.00 -8.17
CA ALA A 38 -18.62 -0.74 -7.95
C ALA A 38 -18.19 0.60 -8.58
N PRO A 39 -17.22 1.31 -7.98
CA PRO A 39 -16.56 2.44 -8.64
C PRO A 39 -16.05 2.04 -10.03
N GLU A 40 -16.15 2.95 -10.99
CA GLU A 40 -15.87 2.67 -12.41
C GLU A 40 -14.44 2.19 -12.63
N GLU A 41 -13.46 2.83 -11.96
CA GLU A 41 -12.05 2.46 -12.11
C GLU A 41 -11.67 1.20 -11.32
N LEU A 42 -12.55 0.67 -10.45
CA LEU A 42 -12.24 -0.53 -9.69
C LEU A 42 -12.22 -1.75 -10.64
N ILE A 43 -11.03 -2.27 -10.87
CA ILE A 43 -10.73 -3.46 -11.66
C ILE A 43 -9.93 -4.46 -10.83
N ASP A 44 -9.85 -5.71 -11.30
CA ASP A 44 -8.93 -6.69 -10.73
C ASP A 44 -7.47 -6.28 -10.97
N PHE A 45 -6.57 -6.64 -10.06
CA PHE A 45 -5.14 -6.34 -10.21
C PHE A 45 -4.54 -7.20 -11.34
N PRO A 46 -4.03 -6.60 -12.42
CA PRO A 46 -3.41 -7.37 -13.49
C PRO A 46 -2.00 -7.82 -13.08
N GLN A 47 -1.60 -9.02 -13.49
CA GLN A 47 -0.19 -9.39 -13.42
C GLN A 47 0.60 -8.48 -14.38
N LEU A 48 1.74 -7.96 -13.91
CA LEU A 48 2.65 -7.15 -14.73
C LEU A 48 4.05 -7.76 -14.75
N GLY A 49 4.79 -7.48 -15.82
CA GLY A 49 6.16 -7.96 -16.00
C GLY A 49 6.26 -9.45 -16.36
N GLU A 50 7.50 -9.92 -16.47
CA GLU A 50 7.84 -11.28 -16.88
C GLU A 50 9.18 -11.74 -16.27
N GLY A 51 9.44 -13.05 -16.28
CA GLY A 51 10.69 -13.61 -15.74
C GLY A 51 10.88 -13.35 -14.25
N ASP A 52 12.00 -12.75 -13.88
CA ASP A 52 12.34 -12.46 -12.47
C ASP A 52 11.68 -11.18 -11.93
N ILE A 53 11.10 -10.34 -12.80
CA ILE A 53 10.47 -9.06 -12.43
C ILE A 53 8.98 -9.14 -12.74
N ILE A 54 8.23 -9.67 -11.78
CA ILE A 54 6.77 -9.89 -11.88
C ILE A 54 6.06 -9.21 -10.71
N ALA A 55 4.94 -8.53 -11.00
CA ALA A 55 3.92 -8.17 -10.03
C ALA A 55 2.82 -9.24 -10.06
N PRO A 56 2.75 -10.17 -9.09
CA PRO A 56 1.74 -11.21 -9.11
C PRO A 56 0.35 -10.66 -8.75
N THR A 57 -0.70 -11.33 -9.22
CA THR A 57 -2.07 -11.12 -8.76
C THR A 57 -2.38 -12.07 -7.60
N THR A 58 -2.99 -11.55 -6.53
CA THR A 58 -3.46 -12.34 -5.39
C THR A 58 -4.97 -12.48 -5.43
N ASP A 59 -5.46 -13.72 -5.27
CA ASP A 59 -6.88 -14.00 -5.08
C ASP A 59 -7.29 -13.63 -3.65
N VAL A 60 -8.05 -12.54 -3.52
CA VAL A 60 -8.44 -11.94 -2.23
C VAL A 60 -9.70 -11.10 -2.40
N ASP A 61 -10.52 -11.04 -1.35
CA ASP A 61 -11.80 -10.31 -1.37
C ASP A 61 -11.78 -9.03 -0.54
N VAL A 62 -11.14 -9.08 0.63
CA VAL A 62 -11.22 -8.05 1.66
C VAL A 62 -9.84 -7.68 2.17
N LEU A 63 -9.59 -6.38 2.31
CA LEU A 63 -8.45 -5.82 3.02
C LEU A 63 -8.93 -5.21 4.35
N ILE A 64 -8.25 -5.57 5.44
CA ILE A 64 -8.35 -4.87 6.73
C ILE A 64 -6.99 -4.23 7.00
N HIS A 65 -6.95 -2.90 6.94
CA HIS A 65 -5.73 -2.13 7.24
C HIS A 65 -5.92 -1.37 8.55
N CYS A 66 -5.07 -1.67 9.54
CA CYS A 66 -5.06 -1.03 10.85
C CYS A 66 -3.68 -0.42 11.12
N HIS A 67 -3.65 0.76 11.75
CA HIS A 67 -2.42 1.28 12.35
C HIS A 67 -2.72 2.06 13.64
N SER A 68 -1.74 2.13 14.53
CA SER A 68 -1.84 2.78 15.83
C SER A 68 -0.44 3.03 16.40
N THR A 69 -0.34 3.56 17.62
CA THR A 69 0.92 3.69 18.37
C THR A 69 1.35 2.40 19.06
N ARG A 70 0.57 1.31 18.98
CA ARG A 70 0.74 0.08 19.76
C ARG A 70 0.36 -1.19 18.98
N HIS A 71 1.30 -2.12 18.89
CA HIS A 71 1.15 -3.38 18.14
C HIS A 71 0.11 -4.35 18.75
N ASP A 72 0.02 -4.43 20.08
CA ASP A 72 -0.86 -5.39 20.76
C ASP A 72 -2.35 -5.20 20.40
N LEU A 73 -2.76 -3.96 20.11
CA LEU A 73 -4.12 -3.65 19.70
C LEU A 73 -4.44 -4.12 18.28
N HIS A 74 -3.45 -4.19 17.38
CA HIS A 74 -3.66 -4.71 16.02
C HIS A 74 -4.04 -6.19 16.07
N PHE A 75 -3.27 -6.96 16.83
CA PHE A 75 -3.54 -8.38 17.07
C PHE A 75 -4.89 -8.58 17.77
N TYR A 76 -5.18 -7.77 18.80
CA TYR A 76 -6.46 -7.88 19.52
C TYR A 76 -7.67 -7.65 18.62
N VAL A 77 -7.65 -6.62 17.77
CA VAL A 77 -8.74 -6.31 16.83
C VAL A 77 -8.97 -7.49 15.89
N LEU A 78 -7.91 -8.00 15.26
CA LEU A 78 -8.04 -9.07 14.28
C LEU A 78 -8.52 -10.38 14.93
N ARG A 79 -7.95 -10.76 16.10
CA ARG A 79 -8.40 -11.93 16.86
C ARG A 79 -9.87 -11.81 17.28
N LYS A 80 -10.29 -10.62 17.76
CA LYS A 80 -11.68 -10.39 18.19
C LYS A 80 -12.64 -10.45 17.01
N PHE A 81 -12.24 -9.92 15.86
CA PHE A 81 -12.99 -10.01 14.62
C PHE A 81 -13.17 -11.45 14.13
N LEU A 82 -12.10 -12.24 14.14
CA LEU A 82 -12.13 -13.62 13.67
C LEU A 82 -12.85 -14.58 14.62
N THR A 83 -13.12 -14.20 15.88
CA THR A 83 -13.69 -15.10 16.90
C THR A 83 -14.98 -15.78 16.43
N ASP A 84 -15.85 -15.05 15.72
CA ASP A 84 -17.18 -15.54 15.34
C ASP A 84 -17.27 -16.03 13.88
N ILE A 85 -16.23 -15.80 13.06
CA ILE A 85 -16.27 -16.05 11.61
C ILE A 85 -15.05 -16.81 11.08
N ALA A 86 -14.17 -17.31 11.97
CA ALA A 86 -12.91 -17.94 11.56
C ALA A 86 -13.09 -19.14 10.62
N GLU A 87 -14.22 -19.84 10.70
CA GLU A 87 -14.55 -20.97 9.82
C GLU A 87 -15.12 -20.53 8.45
N ASP A 88 -15.60 -19.29 8.35
CA ASP A 88 -16.22 -18.73 7.15
C ASP A 88 -15.24 -17.96 6.26
N VAL A 89 -14.03 -17.69 6.75
CA VAL A 89 -13.03 -16.87 6.06
C VAL A 89 -11.69 -17.57 6.00
N THR A 90 -10.92 -17.29 4.95
CA THR A 90 -9.52 -17.68 4.84
C THR A 90 -8.64 -16.44 4.90
N VAL A 91 -7.67 -16.43 5.82
CA VAL A 91 -6.66 -15.36 5.88
C VAL A 91 -5.59 -15.67 4.84
N VAL A 92 -5.61 -14.95 3.72
CA VAL A 92 -4.68 -15.14 2.59
C VAL A 92 -3.28 -14.61 2.94
N ASP A 93 -3.21 -13.46 3.61
CA ASP A 93 -1.97 -12.84 4.05
C ASP A 93 -2.23 -12.01 5.33
N GLU A 94 -1.34 -12.11 6.31
CA GLU A 94 -1.41 -11.35 7.58
C GLU A 94 -0.04 -10.75 7.87
N THR A 95 0.11 -9.44 7.65
CA THR A 95 1.39 -8.76 7.77
C THR A 95 1.34 -7.66 8.82
N TYR A 96 2.15 -7.80 9.87
CA TYR A 96 2.35 -6.77 10.88
C TYR A 96 3.56 -5.89 10.53
N GLY A 97 3.26 -4.68 10.07
CA GLY A 97 4.28 -3.67 9.81
C GLY A 97 4.74 -2.95 11.08
N TYR A 98 5.97 -2.46 11.07
CA TYR A 98 6.52 -1.61 12.12
C TYR A 98 7.36 -0.48 11.54
N ARG A 99 7.38 0.68 12.20
CA ARG A 99 8.33 1.75 11.83
C ARG A 99 9.74 1.28 12.15
N TYR A 100 10.62 1.32 11.16
CA TYR A 100 12.02 0.96 11.32
C TYR A 100 12.87 2.24 11.40
N LEU A 101 13.64 2.37 12.48
CA LEU A 101 14.52 3.51 12.75
C LEU A 101 13.79 4.87 12.61
N ASP A 102 14.40 5.84 11.95
CA ASP A 102 13.92 7.18 11.61
C ASP A 102 12.98 7.19 10.38
N ALA A 103 12.07 6.21 10.29
CA ALA A 103 11.17 5.97 9.15
C ALA A 103 11.92 5.53 7.87
N ARG A 104 12.81 4.55 8.03
CA ARG A 104 13.50 3.90 6.92
C ARG A 104 12.81 2.63 6.49
N ASP A 105 12.97 2.29 5.22
CA ASP A 105 12.84 0.92 4.75
C ASP A 105 14.07 0.08 5.18
N MET A 106 14.00 -1.26 5.10
CA MET A 106 15.14 -2.13 5.40
C MET A 106 16.31 -2.03 4.41
N THR A 107 16.13 -1.34 3.28
CA THR A 107 17.24 -0.89 2.42
C THR A 107 18.07 0.24 3.04
N ASP A 108 17.65 0.73 4.22
CA ASP A 108 18.15 1.89 4.98
C ASP A 108 17.94 3.24 4.27
N PHE A 109 17.04 3.34 3.30
CA PHE A 109 16.59 4.63 2.75
C PHE A 109 15.35 5.10 3.50
N ILE A 110 15.23 6.41 3.74
CA ILE A 110 14.02 6.99 4.34
C ILE A 110 12.86 6.77 3.37
N ASP A 111 11.78 6.15 3.85
CA ASP A 111 10.55 5.99 3.07
C ASP A 111 9.50 6.99 3.53
N GLY A 112 8.85 7.65 2.56
CA GLY A 112 7.81 8.64 2.82
C GLY A 112 8.24 10.10 2.79
N THR A 113 9.45 10.43 2.34
CA THR A 113 9.96 11.83 2.26
C THR A 113 9.01 12.76 1.50
N GLU A 114 8.61 12.37 0.28
CA GLU A 114 7.69 13.10 -0.62
C GLU A 114 6.23 12.64 -0.49
N ASN A 115 5.88 11.88 0.56
CA ASN A 115 4.49 11.48 0.77
C ASN A 115 3.66 12.74 1.08
N PRO A 116 2.43 12.91 0.52
CA PRO A 116 1.60 14.07 0.81
C PRO A 116 1.39 14.30 2.32
N LYS A 117 1.34 15.57 2.75
CA LYS A 117 1.23 15.99 4.16
C LYS A 117 0.11 17.00 4.34
N GLY A 118 -0.41 17.10 5.56
CA GLY A 118 -1.50 18.02 5.90
C GLY A 118 -2.72 17.81 5.01
N ASP A 119 -3.35 18.91 4.62
CA ASP A 119 -4.61 18.91 3.87
C ASP A 119 -4.49 18.25 2.48
N ALA A 120 -3.30 18.30 1.87
CA ALA A 120 -3.04 17.66 0.58
C ALA A 120 -3.23 16.13 0.60
N ARG A 121 -3.19 15.49 1.78
CA ARG A 121 -3.49 14.05 1.89
C ARG A 121 -4.92 13.73 1.50
N ALA A 122 -5.88 14.53 1.95
CA ALA A 122 -7.29 14.33 1.63
C ALA A 122 -7.53 14.52 0.13
N ASP A 123 -6.95 15.58 -0.46
CA ASP A 123 -7.05 15.86 -1.89
C ASP A 123 -6.52 14.73 -2.77
N VAL A 124 -5.43 14.08 -2.35
CA VAL A 124 -4.80 13.00 -3.11
C VAL A 124 -5.47 11.65 -2.88
N ALA A 125 -5.91 11.36 -1.65
CA ALA A 125 -6.42 10.04 -1.28
C ALA A 125 -7.91 9.85 -1.51
N LEU A 126 -8.74 10.88 -1.31
CA LEU A 126 -10.18 10.73 -1.23
C LEU A 126 -10.88 11.16 -2.53
N VAL A 127 -11.80 10.32 -3.00
CA VAL A 127 -12.74 10.68 -4.07
C VAL A 127 -13.54 11.90 -3.62
N LYS A 128 -13.56 12.95 -4.45
CA LYS A 128 -14.11 14.26 -4.07
C LYS A 128 -15.63 14.31 -4.09
N ASP A 129 -16.22 13.79 -5.16
CA ASP A 129 -17.63 14.00 -5.49
C ASP A 129 -18.31 12.69 -5.95
N GLY A 130 -19.63 12.73 -6.03
CA GLY A 130 -20.45 11.62 -6.51
C GLY A 130 -20.74 10.56 -5.45
N PRO A 131 -21.29 9.41 -5.85
CA PRO A 131 -21.77 8.39 -4.91
C PRO A 131 -20.64 7.77 -4.07
N TYR A 132 -19.39 7.85 -4.53
CA TYR A 132 -18.21 7.28 -3.87
C TYR A 132 -17.39 8.30 -3.08
N ALA A 133 -17.90 9.54 -2.91
CA ALA A 133 -17.20 10.61 -2.20
C ALA A 133 -16.75 10.18 -0.79
N GLY A 134 -15.52 10.53 -0.43
CA GLY A 134 -14.88 10.10 0.82
C GLY A 134 -14.34 8.67 0.81
N GLY A 135 -14.58 7.89 -0.26
CA GLY A 135 -13.89 6.63 -0.50
C GLY A 135 -12.51 6.80 -1.15
N SER A 136 -11.78 5.72 -1.32
CA SER A 136 -10.41 5.73 -1.85
C SER A 136 -10.04 4.42 -2.54
N TYR A 137 -9.34 4.49 -3.68
CA TYR A 137 -8.72 3.34 -4.30
C TYR A 137 -7.46 2.95 -3.51
N VAL A 138 -7.31 1.65 -3.28
CA VAL A 138 -6.21 1.09 -2.49
C VAL A 138 -5.46 0.07 -3.34
N MET A 139 -4.14 0.07 -3.23
CA MET A 139 -3.32 -1.02 -3.73
C MET A 139 -2.43 -1.55 -2.62
N VAL A 140 -2.20 -2.87 -2.62
CA VAL A 140 -1.28 -3.54 -1.70
C VAL A 140 -0.37 -4.48 -2.47
N GLN A 141 0.92 -4.42 -2.18
CA GLN A 141 1.92 -5.39 -2.61
C GLN A 141 2.88 -5.66 -1.45
N ARG A 142 3.03 -6.92 -1.06
CA ARG A 142 4.04 -7.34 -0.10
C ARG A 142 5.34 -7.65 -0.83
N PHE A 143 6.40 -6.97 -0.44
CA PHE A 143 7.73 -7.13 -1.03
C PHE A 143 8.66 -7.94 -0.12
N GLU A 144 9.41 -8.87 -0.70
CA GLU A 144 10.49 -9.58 -0.03
C GLU A 144 11.84 -9.07 -0.54
N HIS A 145 12.68 -8.59 0.38
CA HIS A 145 13.98 -8.02 0.03
C HIS A 145 15.09 -9.08 0.01
N ASN A 146 16.03 -8.90 -0.91
CA ASN A 146 17.31 -9.61 -0.92
C ASN A 146 18.40 -8.67 -0.41
N LEU A 147 18.42 -8.45 0.92
CA LEU A 147 19.39 -7.57 1.57
C LEU A 147 20.86 -7.99 1.32
N PRO A 148 21.23 -9.29 1.27
CA PRO A 148 22.59 -9.68 0.89
C PRO A 148 23.00 -9.25 -0.52
N ALA A 149 22.08 -9.23 -1.49
CA ALA A 149 22.36 -8.71 -2.83
C ALA A 149 22.46 -7.17 -2.82
N TRP A 150 21.55 -6.50 -2.11
CA TRP A 150 21.54 -5.05 -1.93
C TRP A 150 22.85 -4.52 -1.31
N ASN A 151 23.37 -5.22 -0.30
CA ASN A 151 24.58 -4.83 0.44
C ASN A 151 25.89 -5.02 -0.35
N ARG A 152 25.85 -5.63 -1.54
CA ARG A 152 27.01 -5.66 -2.45
C ARG A 152 27.21 -4.34 -3.17
N LEU A 153 26.18 -3.51 -3.27
CA LEU A 153 26.27 -2.19 -3.87
C LEU A 153 26.91 -1.23 -2.85
N ASN A 154 27.84 -0.40 -3.33
CA ASN A 154 28.28 0.74 -2.54
C ASN A 154 27.15 1.80 -2.45
N ILE A 155 27.28 2.74 -1.50
CA ILE A 155 26.25 3.75 -1.24
C ILE A 155 25.87 4.53 -2.51
N LYS A 156 26.85 5.01 -3.29
CA LYS A 156 26.55 5.77 -4.52
C LYS A 156 25.76 4.96 -5.56
N ALA A 157 26.03 3.66 -5.65
CA ALA A 157 25.27 2.77 -6.51
C ALA A 157 23.84 2.56 -5.99
N GLN A 158 23.65 2.39 -4.67
CA GLN A 158 22.33 2.32 -4.05
C GLN A 158 21.53 3.62 -4.29
N GLU A 159 22.16 4.78 -4.15
CA GLU A 159 21.54 6.08 -4.40
C GLU A 159 21.10 6.23 -5.86
N LYS A 160 21.85 5.70 -6.82
CA LYS A 160 21.44 5.67 -8.24
C LYS A 160 20.33 4.64 -8.53
N VAL A 161 20.17 3.60 -7.70
CA VAL A 161 19.02 2.69 -7.77
C VAL A 161 17.76 3.38 -7.24
N ILE A 162 17.85 4.11 -6.13
CA ILE A 162 16.70 4.78 -5.51
C ILE A 162 16.35 6.11 -6.20
N GLY A 163 17.35 6.92 -6.53
CA GLY A 163 17.19 8.30 -7.02
C GLY A 163 17.29 9.38 -5.95
N ARG A 164 17.71 9.04 -4.72
CA ARG A 164 17.93 9.97 -3.60
C ARG A 164 19.20 9.61 -2.84
N THR A 165 19.72 10.51 -2.02
CA THR A 165 20.82 10.25 -1.09
C THR A 165 20.37 9.38 0.08
N LYS A 166 21.24 8.49 0.55
CA LYS A 166 20.88 7.52 1.59
C LYS A 166 20.69 8.14 2.98
N PRO A 167 21.58 9.02 3.48
CA PRO A 167 21.50 9.50 4.86
C PRO A 167 20.31 10.44 5.11
N ASP A 168 20.05 11.35 4.18
CA ASP A 168 19.17 12.50 4.34
C ASP A 168 18.02 12.56 3.31
N SER A 169 17.95 11.60 2.38
CA SER A 169 16.87 11.49 1.39
C SER A 169 16.67 12.77 0.57
N VAL A 170 17.77 13.41 0.17
CA VAL A 170 17.78 14.51 -0.79
C VAL A 170 17.71 13.92 -2.18
N GLU A 171 16.84 14.45 -3.03
CA GLU A 171 16.75 14.03 -4.44
C GLU A 171 18.07 14.28 -5.17
N LEU A 172 18.49 13.33 -6.02
CA LEU A 172 19.70 13.53 -6.82
C LEU A 172 19.46 14.61 -7.87
N GLU A 173 20.48 15.43 -8.16
CA GLU A 173 20.40 16.42 -9.25
C GLU A 173 20.18 15.76 -10.62
N ASP A 174 20.79 14.59 -10.81
CA ASP A 174 20.64 13.74 -12.00
C ASP A 174 20.00 12.40 -11.58
N VAL A 175 18.66 12.39 -11.55
CA VAL A 175 17.84 11.22 -11.27
C VAL A 175 17.85 10.29 -12.48
N PRO A 176 18.46 9.08 -12.39
CA PRO A 176 18.44 8.14 -13.50
C PRO A 176 17.01 7.75 -13.84
N ALA A 177 16.66 7.72 -15.13
CA ALA A 177 15.31 7.37 -15.56
C ALA A 177 14.84 6.02 -14.98
N ALA A 178 15.72 5.01 -14.89
CA ALA A 178 15.40 3.68 -14.36
C ALA A 178 15.52 3.56 -12.82
N SER A 179 15.91 4.63 -12.12
CA SER A 179 15.86 4.63 -10.64
C SER A 179 14.43 4.62 -10.14
N HIS A 180 14.19 4.19 -8.90
CA HIS A 180 12.85 4.12 -8.35
C HIS A 180 12.10 5.46 -8.43
N VAL A 181 12.73 6.57 -7.99
CA VAL A 181 12.15 7.91 -8.14
C VAL A 181 11.88 8.26 -9.61
N GLY A 182 12.82 7.94 -10.52
CA GLY A 182 12.63 8.18 -11.96
C GLY A 182 11.51 7.34 -12.59
N ARG A 183 11.11 6.22 -11.97
CA ARG A 183 9.98 5.40 -12.39
C ARG A 183 8.64 5.88 -11.83
N VAL A 184 8.61 6.52 -10.66
CA VAL A 184 7.36 6.85 -9.95
C VAL A 184 7.03 8.33 -9.83
N ASP A 185 8.00 9.26 -9.97
CA ASP A 185 7.70 10.70 -10.08
C ASP A 185 7.27 11.06 -11.51
N ILE A 186 6.06 10.61 -11.86
CA ILE A 186 5.46 10.80 -13.18
C ILE A 186 4.61 12.07 -13.18
N LYS A 187 4.65 12.82 -14.28
CA LYS A 187 3.82 14.00 -14.50
C LYS A 187 3.01 13.83 -15.78
N GLU A 188 1.71 14.08 -15.68
CA GLU A 188 0.80 14.18 -16.82
C GLU A 188 0.20 15.58 -16.84
N GLU A 189 0.14 16.21 -18.01
CA GLU A 189 -0.36 17.60 -18.16
C GLU A 189 0.32 18.60 -17.21
N GLY A 190 1.60 18.38 -16.90
CA GLY A 190 2.38 19.21 -15.98
C GLY A 190 2.08 19.02 -14.50
N LYS A 191 1.18 18.09 -14.13
CA LYS A 191 0.84 17.75 -12.73
C LYS A 191 1.43 16.40 -12.35
N GLY A 192 2.02 16.32 -11.15
CA GLY A 192 2.53 15.05 -10.63
C GLY A 192 1.39 14.11 -10.27
N LEU A 193 1.50 12.85 -10.70
CA LEU A 193 0.63 11.78 -10.23
C LEU A 193 1.05 11.46 -8.80
N LYS A 194 0.15 11.67 -7.84
CA LYS A 194 0.44 11.50 -6.41
C LYS A 194 -0.45 10.42 -5.81
N ILE A 195 0.09 9.76 -4.80
CA ILE A 195 -0.57 8.73 -3.99
C ILE A 195 -0.22 8.98 -2.52
N VAL A 196 -1.08 8.55 -1.60
CA VAL A 196 -0.79 8.57 -0.17
C VAL A 196 -0.36 7.19 0.27
N ARG A 197 0.92 7.02 0.57
CA ARG A 197 1.49 5.74 1.02
C ARG A 197 1.32 5.56 2.52
N HIS A 198 1.04 4.32 2.91
CA HIS A 198 0.95 3.84 4.29
C HIS A 198 1.91 2.66 4.54
N SER A 199 2.87 2.47 3.64
CA SER A 199 3.83 1.36 3.67
C SER A 199 4.63 1.29 4.96
N LEU A 200 4.92 0.08 5.43
CA LEU A 200 5.76 -0.17 6.60
C LEU A 200 6.64 -1.42 6.41
N PRO A 201 7.88 -1.41 6.91
CA PRO A 201 8.71 -2.61 7.01
C PRO A 201 8.05 -3.73 7.81
N TYR A 202 8.33 -4.98 7.47
CA TYR A 202 7.82 -6.16 8.19
C TYR A 202 8.83 -7.31 8.16
N GLY A 203 8.57 -8.31 9.00
CA GLY A 203 9.17 -9.64 8.87
C GLY A 203 10.18 -9.99 9.95
N THR A 204 10.98 -11.02 9.68
CA THR A 204 11.98 -11.56 10.60
C THR A 204 13.30 -11.79 9.88
N VAL A 205 14.42 -11.74 10.61
CA VAL A 205 15.77 -11.91 10.03
C VAL A 205 15.94 -13.26 9.32
N THR A 206 15.37 -14.33 9.87
CA THR A 206 15.50 -15.70 9.34
C THR A 206 14.39 -16.09 8.37
N GLY A 207 13.33 -15.28 8.26
CA GLY A 207 12.20 -15.52 7.37
C GLY A 207 12.04 -14.41 6.33
N ALA A 208 10.84 -14.32 5.75
CA ALA A 208 10.49 -13.22 4.86
C ALA A 208 10.58 -11.88 5.61
N HIS A 209 11.17 -10.89 4.94
CA HIS A 209 11.28 -9.52 5.41
C HIS A 209 11.39 -8.55 4.23
N GLY A 210 10.92 -7.33 4.42
CA GLY A 210 10.92 -6.29 3.41
C GLY A 210 9.89 -5.22 3.73
N LEU A 211 9.18 -4.76 2.70
CA LEU A 211 8.19 -3.69 2.79
C LEU A 211 6.79 -4.22 2.46
N LEU A 212 5.81 -3.99 3.34
CA LEU A 212 4.41 -4.07 2.94
C LEU A 212 4.06 -2.74 2.30
N PHE A 213 4.03 -2.68 0.98
CA PHE A 213 3.62 -1.48 0.26
C PHE A 213 2.10 -1.38 0.26
N ILE A 214 1.58 -0.24 0.70
CA ILE A 214 0.15 0.10 0.60
C ILE A 214 0.01 1.57 0.25
N SER A 215 -0.89 1.88 -0.69
CA SER A 215 -1.22 3.27 -1.04
C SER A 215 -2.71 3.49 -1.25
N TYR A 216 -3.12 4.71 -0.96
CA TYR A 216 -4.46 5.25 -1.14
C TYR A 216 -4.43 6.37 -2.19
N CYS A 217 -5.43 6.41 -3.07
CA CYS A 217 -5.56 7.45 -4.10
C CYS A 217 -7.02 7.70 -4.47
N ASN A 218 -7.33 8.92 -4.87
CA ASN A 218 -8.66 9.31 -5.35
C ASN A 218 -8.98 8.77 -6.76
N THR A 219 -7.97 8.24 -7.46
CA THR A 219 -8.08 7.57 -8.76
C THR A 219 -7.13 6.38 -8.81
N LEU A 220 -7.55 5.27 -9.40
CA LEU A 220 -6.70 4.11 -9.63
C LEU A 220 -5.66 4.38 -10.73
N HIS A 221 -5.92 5.34 -11.61
CA HIS A 221 -5.04 5.72 -12.71
C HIS A 221 -3.60 5.98 -12.25
N ASN A 222 -3.42 6.79 -11.20
CA ASN A 222 -2.08 7.14 -10.71
C ASN A 222 -1.26 5.90 -10.32
N ILE A 223 -1.92 4.96 -9.64
CA ILE A 223 -1.30 3.71 -9.18
C ILE A 223 -0.93 2.84 -10.40
N LYS A 224 -1.86 2.70 -11.35
CA LYS A 224 -1.65 1.91 -12.57
C LYS A 224 -0.47 2.43 -13.39
N VAL A 225 -0.40 3.75 -13.61
CA VAL A 225 0.68 4.39 -14.39
C VAL A 225 2.04 4.19 -13.72
N MET A 226 2.12 4.29 -12.39
CA MET A 226 3.35 4.01 -11.65
C MET A 226 3.78 2.54 -11.79
N LEU A 227 2.85 1.59 -11.66
CA LEU A 227 3.16 0.17 -11.81
C LEU A 227 3.59 -0.19 -13.24
N GLU A 228 2.89 0.32 -14.26
CA GLU A 228 3.25 0.10 -15.66
C GLU A 228 4.66 0.66 -15.99
N SER A 229 5.03 1.79 -15.39
CA SER A 229 6.38 2.35 -15.49
C SER A 229 7.42 1.48 -14.78
N MET A 230 7.15 1.06 -13.53
CA MET A 230 8.08 0.24 -12.75
C MET A 230 8.33 -1.15 -13.37
N TYR A 231 7.29 -1.77 -13.91
CA TYR A 231 7.37 -3.12 -14.50
C TYR A 231 7.65 -3.10 -16.01
N GLY A 232 8.06 -1.95 -16.57
CA GLY A 232 8.55 -1.83 -17.94
C GLY A 232 7.48 -1.94 -19.03
N VAL A 233 6.20 -1.86 -18.68
CA VAL A 233 5.10 -1.84 -19.65
C VAL A 233 5.13 -0.56 -20.48
N THR A 234 5.48 0.57 -19.85
CA THR A 234 5.45 1.88 -20.49
C THR A 234 6.59 2.11 -21.49
N ASP A 235 7.82 1.69 -21.17
CA ASP A 235 9.01 2.02 -21.96
C ASP A 235 10.00 0.85 -22.17
N GLY A 236 9.63 -0.36 -21.78
CA GLY A 236 10.47 -1.55 -21.85
C GLY A 236 11.60 -1.60 -20.81
N LYS A 237 11.67 -0.65 -19.87
CA LYS A 237 12.71 -0.59 -18.84
C LYS A 237 12.10 -0.73 -17.45
N THR A 238 12.56 -1.76 -16.73
CA THR A 238 12.14 -2.01 -15.36
C THR A 238 12.87 -1.11 -14.36
N ASP A 239 12.22 -0.89 -13.22
CA ASP A 239 12.80 -0.26 -12.04
C ASP A 239 14.03 -1.03 -11.55
N GLN A 240 15.12 -0.31 -11.27
CA GLN A 240 16.35 -0.92 -10.73
C GLN A 240 16.17 -1.50 -9.33
N LEU A 241 15.22 -1.00 -8.53
CA LEU A 241 14.95 -1.50 -7.19
C LEU A 241 14.42 -2.95 -7.22
N LEU A 242 13.63 -3.30 -8.24
CA LEU A 242 13.04 -4.64 -8.43
C LEU A 242 14.09 -5.75 -8.65
N ARG A 243 15.37 -5.39 -8.82
CA ARG A 243 16.48 -6.35 -8.83
C ARG A 243 16.85 -6.87 -7.43
N PHE A 244 16.41 -6.17 -6.39
CA PHE A 244 16.76 -6.45 -4.99
C PHE A 244 15.52 -6.72 -4.12
N THR A 245 14.33 -6.62 -4.71
CA THR A 245 13.07 -6.88 -4.04
C THR A 245 12.06 -7.44 -5.02
N LYS A 246 11.23 -8.39 -4.58
CA LYS A 246 10.18 -9.00 -5.39
C LYS A 246 8.83 -8.85 -4.69
N ALA A 247 7.79 -8.51 -5.45
CA ALA A 247 6.43 -8.58 -4.96
C ALA A 247 6.02 -10.05 -4.87
N VAL A 248 5.41 -10.45 -3.75
CA VAL A 248 4.83 -11.79 -3.56
C VAL A 248 3.31 -11.76 -3.46
N THR A 249 2.72 -10.57 -3.36
CA THR A 249 1.27 -10.33 -3.46
C THR A 249 0.99 -9.10 -4.32
N GLY A 250 -0.25 -8.97 -4.80
CA GLY A 250 -0.73 -7.80 -5.55
C GLY A 250 -2.25 -7.78 -5.68
N ALA A 251 -2.87 -6.72 -5.17
CA ALA A 251 -4.32 -6.56 -5.22
C ALA A 251 -4.74 -5.08 -5.24
N TYR A 252 -5.85 -4.81 -5.93
CA TYR A 252 -6.56 -3.53 -5.89
C TYR A 252 -7.86 -3.68 -5.11
N PHE A 253 -8.15 -2.66 -4.32
CA PHE A 253 -9.36 -2.56 -3.54
C PHE A 253 -9.95 -1.16 -3.66
N PHE A 254 -11.21 -1.02 -3.24
CA PHE A 254 -11.77 0.27 -2.91
C PHE A 254 -12.20 0.30 -1.44
N ALA A 255 -11.74 1.30 -0.71
CA ALA A 255 -12.16 1.59 0.65
C ALA A 255 -13.35 2.58 0.61
N PRO A 256 -14.58 2.14 0.90
CA PRO A 256 -15.74 3.05 0.94
C PRO A 256 -15.62 4.09 2.07
N SER A 257 -16.42 5.16 1.96
CA SER A 257 -16.65 6.07 3.09
C SER A 257 -17.30 5.33 4.27
N GLN A 258 -17.29 5.94 5.46
CA GLN A 258 -17.90 5.31 6.65
C GLN A 258 -19.41 5.12 6.46
N GLU A 259 -20.06 6.11 5.84
CA GLU A 259 -21.48 6.10 5.50
C GLU A 259 -21.79 4.97 4.52
N MET A 260 -21.03 4.87 3.42
CA MET A 260 -21.23 3.79 2.44
C MET A 260 -20.96 2.42 3.06
N LEU A 261 -19.89 2.26 3.84
CA LEU A 261 -19.59 1.00 4.54
C LEU A 261 -20.76 0.55 5.41
N ALA A 262 -21.45 1.47 6.08
CA ALA A 262 -22.62 1.16 6.90
C ALA A 262 -23.82 0.68 6.06
N GLU A 263 -23.95 1.13 4.81
CA GLU A 263 -25.05 0.80 3.91
C GLU A 263 -24.84 -0.48 3.07
N LEU A 264 -23.59 -0.91 2.83
CA LEU A 264 -23.26 -2.07 1.98
C LEU A 264 -23.90 -3.40 2.45
N ALA A 265 -24.77 -4.01 1.67
CA ALA A 265 -25.35 -5.32 1.96
C ALA A 265 -24.99 -6.33 0.87
N ILE A 266 -24.94 -7.63 1.21
CA ILE A 266 -24.88 -8.68 0.20
C ILE A 266 -26.22 -8.69 -0.57
N LYS A 267 -26.17 -8.88 -1.88
CA LYS A 267 -27.34 -9.02 -2.76
C LYS A 267 -28.19 -10.24 -2.41
#